data_AF-A0A1I3ZDI0-F1
#
_entry.id   AF-A0A1I3ZDI0-F1
#
_cell.length_a   1.000
_cell.length_b   1.000
_cell.length_c   1.000
_cell.angle_alpha   90.00
_cell.angle_beta   90.00
_cell.angle_gamma   90.00
#
_symmetry.space_group_name_H-M   'P 1'
#
loop_
_entity.id
_entity.type
_entity.pdbx_description
1 polymer ?
#
loop_
_entity_poly.entity_id
_entity_poly.type
_entity_poly.pdbx_seq_one_letter_code
_entity_poly.pdbx_strand_id
1 'polypeptide(L)'
;MPQGIVRWFDTERGFGFLDLGEDAEDLFVHASEIVGDDNRKVLKEGQEVEFELGEGDRGPQARNVRVIGEYAADTPVGQLGTVSWYEPAKGYGFITPDSGEAEIFAHSSAIIGGGVLREGQRVAFMVVPGEKGPQAEPLMPLGANAAPAAVSDGADGTITFFDADKGFGFARPDAGGEDVFVHAKTLIGTVSLAEGDRISFTVAESDRGPQAHDVRLVGGQARRGAPAGRGAPAGRGAPAGRGAPAAGRGAPAGRGRTERPRGSGAPVRGGTGTVARYDAERGFGFITPDAGGDDLFVHVSVVRGSDDGLYEGDRVTYEVRQSDRGPQADRVELL
;
A
#
# COMPACT_ATOMS: atom_id res chain seq x y z
N MET A 1 -5.21 39.78 17.79
CA MET A 1 -5.89 40.44 16.67
C MET A 1 -7.07 39.55 16.28
N PRO A 2 -8.19 40.06 15.74
CA PRO A 2 -9.09 39.23 14.97
C PRO A 2 -8.36 38.62 13.76
N GLN A 3 -8.80 37.43 13.37
CA GLN A 3 -8.29 36.66 12.23
C GLN A 3 -9.45 36.36 11.28
N GLY A 4 -9.14 36.03 10.04
CA GLY A 4 -10.12 35.64 9.02
C GLY A 4 -9.46 35.03 7.80
N ILE A 5 -10.28 34.44 6.93
CA ILE A 5 -9.86 33.80 5.68
C ILE A 5 -10.20 34.74 4.53
N VAL A 6 -9.33 34.90 3.53
CA VAL A 6 -9.62 35.72 2.36
C VAL A 6 -10.69 35.01 1.51
N ARG A 7 -11.93 35.52 1.55
CA ARG A 7 -13.08 34.99 0.81
C ARG A 7 -12.91 35.17 -0.70
N TRP A 8 -12.36 36.32 -1.11
CA TRP A 8 -11.86 36.63 -2.45
C TRP A 8 -11.12 37.98 -2.44
N PHE A 9 -10.27 38.23 -3.44
CA PHE A 9 -9.62 39.53 -3.63
C PHE A 9 -9.39 39.83 -5.13
N ASP A 10 -9.87 40.98 -5.59
CA ASP A 10 -9.68 41.48 -6.96
C ASP A 10 -8.45 42.38 -7.01
N THR A 11 -7.43 41.94 -7.74
CA THR A 11 -6.12 42.61 -7.85
C THR A 11 -6.12 43.77 -8.85
N GLU A 12 -7.07 43.82 -9.80
CA GLU A 12 -7.21 44.93 -10.74
C GLU A 12 -7.96 46.11 -10.10
N ARG A 13 -8.95 45.80 -9.25
CA ARG A 13 -9.79 46.78 -8.55
C ARG A 13 -9.30 47.12 -7.15
N GLY A 14 -8.39 46.32 -6.60
CA GLY A 14 -7.70 46.58 -5.32
C GLY A 14 -8.56 46.38 -4.08
N PHE A 15 -9.57 45.50 -4.12
CA PHE A 15 -10.41 45.21 -2.96
C PHE A 15 -10.92 43.76 -2.94
N GLY A 16 -11.36 43.30 -1.78
CA GLY A 16 -11.89 41.97 -1.56
C GLY A 16 -12.71 41.90 -0.28
N PHE A 17 -12.99 40.68 0.17
CA PHE A 17 -13.70 40.40 1.42
C PHE A 17 -13.02 39.28 2.20
N LEU A 18 -13.14 39.33 3.52
CA LEU A 18 -12.66 38.34 4.46
C LEU A 18 -13.84 37.60 5.08
N ASP A 19 -13.80 36.28 5.02
CA ASP A 19 -14.65 35.37 5.77
C ASP A 19 -14.17 35.35 7.23
N LEU A 20 -15.11 35.48 8.17
CA LEU A 20 -14.83 35.53 9.61
C LEU A 20 -15.31 34.27 10.35
N GLY A 21 -15.79 33.25 9.63
CA GLY A 21 -16.37 32.03 10.19
C GLY A 21 -17.89 32.11 10.39
N GLU A 22 -18.46 31.04 10.96
CA GLU A 22 -19.92 30.90 11.13
C GLU A 22 -20.52 32.03 11.98
N ASP A 23 -21.72 32.48 11.60
CA ASP A 23 -22.49 33.58 12.18
C ASP A 23 -21.87 35.00 12.11
N ALA A 24 -20.85 35.23 11.26
CA ALA A 24 -20.28 36.55 11.00
C ALA A 24 -20.50 37.04 9.54
N GLU A 25 -20.57 38.37 9.33
CA GLU A 25 -20.70 38.98 8.00
C GLU A 25 -19.33 39.16 7.31
N ASP A 26 -19.28 38.91 6.00
CA ASP A 26 -18.10 39.14 5.13
C ASP A 26 -17.52 40.56 5.33
N LEU A 27 -16.27 40.65 5.81
CA LEU A 27 -15.62 41.91 6.14
C LEU A 27 -14.86 42.49 4.93
N PHE A 28 -15.20 43.71 4.52
CA PHE A 28 -14.54 44.39 3.40
C PHE A 28 -13.04 44.65 3.67
N VAL A 29 -12.19 44.43 2.67
CA VAL A 29 -10.75 44.76 2.70
C VAL A 29 -10.33 45.51 1.43
N HIS A 30 -9.46 46.52 1.60
CA HIS A 30 -8.93 47.34 0.50
C HIS A 30 -7.40 47.30 0.47
N ALA A 31 -6.81 47.43 -0.73
CA ALA A 31 -5.37 47.33 -0.93
C ALA A 31 -4.54 48.36 -0.14
N SER A 32 -5.12 49.49 0.28
CA SER A 32 -4.45 50.44 1.18
C SER A 32 -4.09 49.80 2.52
N GLU A 33 -4.96 48.93 3.04
CA GLU A 33 -4.88 48.37 4.38
C GLU A 33 -3.96 47.14 4.49
N ILE A 34 -3.60 46.52 3.36
CA ILE A 34 -2.66 45.40 3.33
C ILE A 34 -1.25 45.87 3.68
N VAL A 35 -0.67 45.27 4.73
CA VAL A 35 0.69 45.53 5.24
C VAL A 35 1.58 44.35 4.87
N GLY A 36 2.68 44.62 4.16
CA GLY A 36 3.69 43.62 3.79
C GLY A 36 4.95 44.27 3.22
N ASP A 37 6.11 43.66 3.49
CA ASP A 37 7.41 44.29 3.27
C ASP A 37 7.78 44.48 1.78
N ASP A 38 7.40 43.53 0.92
CA ASP A 38 7.74 43.51 -0.52
C ASP A 38 6.82 44.38 -1.41
N ASN A 39 6.06 45.32 -0.84
CA ASN A 39 5.15 46.24 -1.52
C ASN A 39 4.03 45.57 -2.37
N ARG A 40 3.86 44.25 -2.28
CA ARG A 40 2.78 43.48 -2.92
C ARG A 40 1.50 43.56 -2.08
N LYS A 41 0.69 44.58 -2.35
CA LYS A 41 -0.66 44.76 -1.76
C LYS A 41 -1.70 43.86 -2.43
N VAL A 42 -1.49 42.55 -2.34
CA VAL A 42 -2.29 41.50 -2.97
C VAL A 42 -2.58 40.40 -1.95
N LEU A 43 -3.84 39.99 -1.87
CA LEU A 43 -4.26 38.76 -1.18
C LEU A 43 -4.67 37.71 -2.22
N LYS A 44 -4.62 36.43 -1.84
CA LYS A 44 -5.18 35.29 -2.59
C LYS A 44 -6.36 34.73 -1.81
N GLU A 45 -7.34 34.18 -2.51
CA GLU A 45 -8.42 33.37 -1.91
C GLU A 45 -7.84 32.24 -1.04
N GLY A 46 -8.43 32.01 0.13
CA GLY A 46 -8.02 30.97 1.08
C GLY A 46 -6.84 31.33 2.02
N GLN A 47 -6.17 32.47 1.83
CA GLN A 47 -5.13 32.93 2.77
C GLN A 47 -5.70 33.26 4.15
N GLU A 48 -4.91 33.04 5.21
CA GLU A 48 -5.24 33.48 6.56
C GLU A 48 -4.61 34.85 6.86
N VAL A 49 -5.41 35.78 7.39
CA VAL A 49 -4.97 37.13 7.71
C VAL A 49 -5.29 37.52 9.16
N GLU A 50 -4.38 38.22 9.82
CA GLU A 50 -4.71 39.05 10.99
C GLU A 50 -5.04 40.47 10.54
N PHE A 51 -5.91 41.16 11.27
CA PHE A 51 -6.30 42.55 10.96
C PHE A 51 -6.78 43.30 12.21
N GLU A 52 -7.15 44.57 12.03
CA GLU A 52 -7.88 45.39 12.99
C GLU A 52 -9.27 45.71 12.45
N LEU A 53 -10.32 45.57 13.26
CA LEU A 53 -11.65 46.05 12.90
C LEU A 53 -11.69 47.58 12.94
N GLY A 54 -12.15 48.22 11.87
CA GLY A 54 -12.40 49.66 11.84
C GLY A 54 -13.51 50.04 10.86
N GLU A 55 -13.92 51.29 10.88
CA GLU A 55 -14.88 51.83 9.91
C GLU A 55 -14.18 52.39 8.66
N GLY A 56 -14.95 52.61 7.60
CA GLY A 56 -14.53 53.31 6.39
C GLY A 56 -15.74 53.86 5.63
N ASP A 57 -15.48 54.50 4.49
CA ASP A 57 -16.52 55.16 3.66
C ASP A 57 -17.59 54.19 3.10
N ARG A 58 -17.42 52.88 3.33
CA ARG A 58 -18.32 51.80 2.89
C ARG A 58 -18.87 50.95 4.06
N GLY A 59 -18.66 51.36 5.31
CA GLY A 59 -19.03 50.59 6.50
C GLY A 59 -17.84 49.91 7.18
N PRO A 60 -18.05 48.80 7.92
CA PRO A 60 -16.97 48.04 8.55
C PRO A 60 -15.93 47.53 7.54
N GLN A 61 -14.65 47.59 7.90
CA GLN A 61 -13.55 47.11 7.09
C GLN A 61 -12.38 46.59 7.93
N ALA A 62 -11.59 45.69 7.33
CA ALA A 62 -10.33 45.21 7.85
C ALA A 62 -9.22 46.25 7.59
N ARG A 63 -8.58 46.72 8.66
CA ARG A 63 -7.42 47.62 8.65
C ARG A 63 -6.14 46.89 9.05
N ASN A 64 -4.97 47.44 8.69
CA ASN A 64 -3.65 46.90 9.07
C ASN A 64 -3.49 45.39 8.78
N VAL A 65 -4.06 44.93 7.66
CA VAL A 65 -4.24 43.51 7.31
C VAL A 65 -2.90 42.88 6.95
N ARG A 66 -2.58 41.74 7.57
CA ARG A 66 -1.31 41.01 7.39
C ARG A 66 -1.60 39.55 7.12
N VAL A 67 -0.94 38.97 6.11
CA VAL A 67 -0.99 37.52 5.86
C VAL A 67 -0.20 36.81 6.95
N ILE A 68 -0.86 35.90 7.66
CA ILE A 68 -0.27 35.05 8.71
C ILE A 68 -0.18 33.58 8.27
N GLY A 69 -0.99 33.17 7.29
CA GLY A 69 -0.91 31.88 6.62
C GLY A 69 -1.18 32.02 5.12
N GLU A 70 -0.40 31.32 4.29
CA GLU A 70 -0.70 31.21 2.85
C GLU A 70 -2.00 30.42 2.58
N TYR A 71 -2.47 29.68 3.58
CA TYR A 71 -3.71 28.90 3.61
C TYR A 71 -4.26 28.93 5.05
N ALA A 72 -5.58 28.87 5.22
CA ALA A 72 -6.24 28.84 6.54
C ALA A 72 -5.82 27.62 7.39
N ALA A 73 -5.73 27.76 8.71
CA ALA A 73 -5.39 26.67 9.64
C ALA A 73 -6.28 25.41 9.52
N ASP A 74 -7.55 25.58 9.14
CA ASP A 74 -8.52 24.49 8.95
C ASP A 74 -8.42 23.84 7.55
N THR A 75 -7.57 24.37 6.65
CA THR A 75 -7.28 23.74 5.36
C THR A 75 -6.60 22.38 5.61
N PRO A 76 -7.12 21.26 5.06
CA PRO A 76 -6.52 19.94 5.27
C PRO A 76 -5.03 19.95 4.91
N VAL A 77 -4.18 19.64 5.90
CA VAL A 77 -2.71 19.80 5.85
C VAL A 77 -2.06 18.72 4.97
N GLY A 78 -2.35 18.78 3.67
CA GLY A 78 -2.15 17.71 2.72
C GLY A 78 -3.22 16.63 2.85
N GLN A 79 -4.19 16.59 1.93
CA GLN A 79 -4.94 15.37 1.70
C GLN A 79 -4.03 14.30 1.08
N LEU A 80 -4.30 13.05 1.43
CA LEU A 80 -3.81 11.89 0.69
C LEU A 80 -4.88 11.45 -0.30
N GLY A 81 -4.46 10.80 -1.38
CA GLY A 81 -5.37 10.24 -2.37
C GLY A 81 -4.69 9.30 -3.34
N THR A 82 -5.50 8.78 -4.26
CA THR A 82 -5.09 7.81 -5.26
C THR A 82 -5.51 8.29 -6.64
N VAL A 83 -4.56 8.36 -7.59
CA VAL A 83 -4.80 8.81 -8.96
C VAL A 83 -5.78 7.86 -9.65
N SER A 84 -7.01 8.33 -9.90
CA SER A 84 -8.07 7.58 -10.58
C SER A 84 -7.67 7.23 -12.01
N TRP A 85 -7.06 8.20 -12.70
CA TRP A 85 -6.46 8.06 -14.02
C TRP A 85 -5.60 9.29 -14.34
N TYR A 86 -4.65 9.14 -15.27
CA TYR A 86 -3.83 10.24 -15.77
C TYR A 86 -3.45 10.01 -17.23
N GLU A 87 -3.46 11.07 -18.03
CA GLU A 87 -3.16 11.06 -19.46
C GLU A 87 -1.85 11.84 -19.73
N PRO A 88 -0.68 11.16 -19.81
CA PRO A 88 0.60 11.82 -19.96
C PRO A 88 0.71 12.69 -21.23
N ALA A 89 0.02 12.32 -22.31
CA ALA A 89 0.04 13.06 -23.57
C ALA A 89 -0.75 14.39 -23.51
N LYS A 90 -1.66 14.55 -22.55
CA LYS A 90 -2.43 15.78 -22.32
C LYS A 90 -2.03 16.52 -21.04
N GLY A 91 -1.23 15.89 -20.17
CA GLY A 91 -0.71 16.48 -18.94
C GLY A 91 -1.74 16.65 -17.81
N TYR A 92 -2.86 15.92 -17.84
CA TYR A 92 -3.90 16.01 -16.81
C TYR A 92 -4.55 14.66 -16.47
N GLY A 93 -5.23 14.62 -15.33
CA GLY A 93 -5.96 13.46 -14.80
C GLY A 93 -6.81 13.85 -13.59
N PHE A 94 -7.23 12.85 -12.81
CA PHE A 94 -8.03 13.03 -11.59
C PHE A 94 -7.54 12.11 -10.47
N ILE A 95 -7.88 12.49 -9.24
CA ILE A 95 -7.50 11.81 -7.99
C ILE A 95 -8.75 11.62 -7.14
N THR A 96 -8.99 10.39 -6.67
CA THR A 96 -9.91 10.12 -5.57
C THR A 96 -9.20 10.47 -4.26
N PRO A 97 -9.71 11.43 -3.47
CA PRO A 97 -9.14 11.75 -2.16
C PRO A 97 -9.54 10.69 -1.12
N ASP A 98 -8.66 10.45 -0.14
CA ASP A 98 -8.89 9.48 0.95
C ASP A 98 -10.05 9.88 1.89
N SER A 99 -10.48 11.14 1.84
CA SER A 99 -11.67 11.66 2.53
C SER A 99 -12.99 11.14 1.95
N GLY A 100 -12.98 10.54 0.75
CA GLY A 100 -14.21 10.12 0.05
C GLY A 100 -14.99 11.28 -0.60
N GLU A 101 -14.38 12.45 -0.72
CA GLU A 101 -14.94 13.63 -1.40
C GLU A 101 -14.92 13.49 -2.94
N ALA A 102 -15.36 14.52 -3.66
CA ALA A 102 -15.36 14.55 -5.11
C ALA A 102 -13.96 14.41 -5.72
N GLU A 103 -13.86 13.88 -6.94
CA GLU A 103 -12.57 13.75 -7.64
C GLU A 103 -11.87 15.09 -7.81
N ILE A 104 -10.60 15.15 -7.38
CA ILE A 104 -9.77 16.34 -7.43
C ILE A 104 -9.00 16.37 -8.75
N PHE A 105 -9.06 17.49 -9.47
CA PHE A 105 -8.39 17.67 -10.76
C PHE A 105 -6.86 17.72 -10.59
N ALA A 106 -6.13 16.96 -11.42
CA ALA A 106 -4.68 16.87 -11.39
C ALA A 106 -4.06 17.41 -12.68
N HIS A 107 -3.12 18.34 -12.59
CA HIS A 107 -2.41 18.92 -13.73
C HIS A 107 -0.88 18.79 -13.57
N SER A 108 -0.19 18.60 -14.70
CA SER A 108 1.26 18.39 -14.75
C SER A 108 2.09 19.52 -14.12
N SER A 109 1.60 20.76 -14.11
CA SER A 109 2.27 21.90 -13.48
C SER A 109 2.31 21.83 -11.95
N ALA A 110 1.35 21.15 -11.32
CA ALA A 110 1.28 21.01 -9.86
C ALA A 110 2.23 19.92 -9.32
N ILE A 111 2.79 19.07 -10.19
CA ILE A 111 3.66 17.96 -9.81
C ILE A 111 5.00 18.49 -9.28
N ILE A 112 5.19 18.44 -7.96
CA ILE A 112 6.45 18.77 -7.29
C ILE A 112 7.56 17.86 -7.83
N GLY A 113 8.63 18.46 -8.35
CA GLY A 113 9.76 17.76 -8.98
C GLY A 113 9.51 17.35 -10.45
N GLY A 114 8.28 17.53 -10.96
CA GLY A 114 7.87 17.16 -12.31
C GLY A 114 7.77 15.64 -12.54
N GLY A 115 7.44 15.26 -13.77
CA GLY A 115 7.27 13.86 -14.18
C GLY A 115 5.85 13.58 -14.68
N VAL A 116 5.43 12.32 -14.57
CA VAL A 116 4.09 11.86 -14.97
C VAL A 116 3.51 10.96 -13.88
N LEU A 117 2.21 11.11 -13.61
CA LEU A 117 1.49 10.25 -12.69
C LEU A 117 1.11 8.92 -13.38
N ARG A 118 0.73 7.93 -12.57
CA ARG A 118 0.18 6.65 -13.03
C ARG A 118 -1.16 6.39 -12.36
N GLU A 119 -2.05 5.70 -13.05
CA GLU A 119 -3.27 5.14 -12.46
C GLU A 119 -2.93 4.28 -11.24
N GLY A 120 -3.70 4.42 -10.16
CA GLY A 120 -3.44 3.78 -8.87
C GLY A 120 -2.25 4.35 -8.08
N GLN A 121 -1.55 5.38 -8.58
CA GLN A 121 -0.45 5.99 -7.85
C GLN A 121 -0.98 6.81 -6.67
N ARG A 122 -0.31 6.67 -5.52
CA ARG A 122 -0.58 7.43 -4.30
C ARG A 122 0.05 8.81 -4.37
N VAL A 123 -0.68 9.82 -3.93
CA VAL A 123 -0.30 11.23 -3.96
C VAL A 123 -0.62 11.91 -2.63
N ALA A 124 0.12 12.96 -2.31
CA ALA A 124 -0.22 13.93 -1.27
C ALA A 124 -0.39 15.30 -1.92
N PHE A 125 -1.44 16.04 -1.59
CA PHE A 125 -1.77 17.32 -2.23
C PHE A 125 -2.62 18.22 -1.33
N MET A 126 -2.62 19.52 -1.58
CA MET A 126 -3.65 20.41 -1.03
C MET A 126 -4.73 20.64 -2.08
N VAL A 127 -5.99 20.78 -1.62
CA VAL A 127 -7.12 21.10 -2.49
C VAL A 127 -7.26 22.61 -2.56
N VAL A 128 -7.25 23.16 -3.77
CA VAL A 128 -7.49 24.60 -4.02
C VAL A 128 -8.62 24.78 -5.04
N PRO A 129 -9.33 25.93 -5.03
CA PRO A 129 -10.24 26.31 -6.10
C PRO A 129 -9.57 26.35 -7.48
N GLY A 130 -10.34 26.14 -8.54
CA GLY A 130 -9.85 26.15 -9.92
C GLY A 130 -10.96 26.28 -10.96
N GLU A 131 -10.59 26.70 -12.17
CA GLU A 131 -11.54 26.95 -13.29
C GLU A 131 -12.40 25.74 -13.67
N LYS A 132 -11.98 24.53 -13.28
CA LYS A 132 -12.62 23.25 -13.60
C LYS A 132 -13.20 22.56 -12.36
N GLY A 133 -13.33 23.29 -11.25
CA GLY A 133 -13.62 22.74 -9.92
C GLY A 133 -12.35 22.56 -9.08
N PRO A 134 -12.46 21.85 -7.93
CA PRO A 134 -11.34 21.63 -7.02
C PRO A 134 -10.16 20.93 -7.69
N GLN A 135 -8.95 21.44 -7.46
CA GLN A 135 -7.71 20.93 -8.05
C GLN A 135 -6.61 20.73 -7.01
N ALA A 136 -5.68 19.83 -7.32
CA ALA A 136 -4.57 19.44 -6.45
C ALA A 136 -3.36 20.35 -6.69
N GLU A 137 -3.13 21.35 -5.83
CA GLU A 137 -1.92 22.18 -5.87
C GLU A 137 -1.45 22.58 -4.46
N PRO A 138 -0.17 22.34 -4.11
CA PRO A 138 0.83 21.59 -4.86
C PRO A 138 0.60 20.07 -4.71
N LEU A 139 1.10 19.26 -5.64
CA LEU A 139 0.92 17.81 -5.66
C LEU A 139 2.27 17.06 -5.61
N MET A 140 2.42 16.17 -4.63
CA MET A 140 3.58 15.30 -4.46
C MET A 140 3.25 13.86 -4.89
N PRO A 141 3.89 13.31 -5.93
CA PRO A 141 3.83 11.89 -6.23
C PRO A 141 4.53 11.08 -5.12
N LEU A 142 3.81 10.17 -4.48
CA LEU A 142 4.41 9.26 -3.50
C LEU A 142 5.01 8.04 -4.23
N GLY A 143 6.08 7.50 -3.65
CA GLY A 143 6.76 6.31 -4.20
C GLY A 143 5.92 5.04 -4.04
N ALA A 144 6.21 4.00 -4.82
CA ALA A 144 5.43 2.75 -4.87
C ALA A 144 5.30 1.97 -3.54
N ASN A 145 6.09 2.31 -2.52
CA ASN A 145 5.98 1.75 -1.17
C ASN A 145 5.04 2.54 -0.24
N ALA A 146 4.58 3.72 -0.64
CA ALA A 146 3.54 4.47 0.06
C ALA A 146 2.17 3.86 -0.27
N ALA A 147 1.96 2.62 0.15
CA ALA A 147 0.67 1.95 0.06
C ALA A 147 -0.43 2.84 0.68
N PRO A 148 -1.69 2.75 0.23
CA PRO A 148 -2.78 3.40 0.95
C PRO A 148 -2.77 2.93 2.41
N ALA A 149 -3.10 3.83 3.34
CA ALA A 149 -3.77 3.37 4.55
C ALA A 149 -4.98 2.58 4.04
N ALA A 150 -5.07 1.29 4.37
CA ALA A 150 -6.17 0.48 3.85
C ALA A 150 -7.48 1.15 4.26
N VAL A 151 -8.49 1.11 3.39
CA VAL A 151 -9.84 1.56 3.77
C VAL A 151 -10.32 0.63 4.89
N SER A 152 -10.09 1.05 6.13
CA SER A 152 -10.53 0.33 7.32
C SER A 152 -12.04 0.37 7.32
N ASP A 153 -12.63 -0.79 7.10
CA ASP A 153 -14.05 -1.12 7.28
C ASP A 153 -14.45 -1.10 8.77
N GLY A 154 -13.54 -0.67 9.66
CA GLY A 154 -13.63 -0.78 11.12
C GLY A 154 -12.89 -1.98 11.68
N ALA A 155 -12.31 -2.85 10.84
CA ALA A 155 -11.55 -4.03 11.26
C ALA A 155 -10.07 -3.74 11.58
N ASP A 156 -9.79 -2.58 12.17
CA ASP A 156 -8.59 -2.47 13.02
C ASP A 156 -8.83 -3.28 14.31
N GLY A 157 -7.78 -3.87 14.86
CA GLY A 157 -7.93 -4.78 16.00
C GLY A 157 -6.64 -5.12 16.74
N THR A 158 -6.79 -5.91 17.79
CA THR A 158 -5.70 -6.31 18.69
C THR A 158 -5.55 -7.83 18.71
N ILE A 159 -4.34 -8.34 18.52
CA ILE A 159 -4.05 -9.78 18.57
C ILE A 159 -4.32 -10.31 19.98
N THR A 160 -5.31 -11.21 20.10
CA THR A 160 -5.69 -11.89 21.35
C THR A 160 -4.89 -13.16 21.59
N PHE A 161 -4.37 -13.78 20.53
CA PHE A 161 -3.50 -14.95 20.58
C PHE A 161 -2.71 -15.07 19.26
N PHE A 162 -1.43 -15.46 19.31
CA PHE A 162 -0.68 -15.81 18.10
C PHE A 162 0.37 -16.88 18.37
N ASP A 163 0.33 -17.95 17.58
CA ASP A 163 1.27 -19.07 17.60
C ASP A 163 2.29 -18.89 16.47
N ALA A 164 3.50 -18.45 16.82
CA ALA A 164 4.55 -18.17 15.85
C ALA A 164 5.14 -19.45 15.20
N ASP A 165 5.10 -20.59 15.88
CA ASP A 165 5.60 -21.87 15.35
C ASP A 165 4.64 -22.47 14.31
N LYS A 166 3.32 -22.29 14.50
CA LYS A 166 2.28 -22.70 13.55
C LYS A 166 1.91 -21.60 12.54
N GLY A 167 2.29 -20.36 12.83
CA GLY A 167 2.06 -19.19 11.99
C GLY A 167 0.61 -18.72 11.91
N PHE A 168 -0.19 -18.87 12.97
CA PHE A 168 -1.58 -18.39 13.00
C PHE A 168 -2.01 -17.87 14.37
N GLY A 169 -3.07 -17.07 14.40
CA GLY A 169 -3.62 -16.49 15.62
C GLY A 169 -5.03 -15.94 15.42
N PHE A 170 -5.45 -15.11 16.36
CA PHE A 170 -6.74 -14.43 16.38
C PHE A 170 -6.55 -12.96 16.75
N ALA A 171 -7.38 -12.10 16.17
CA ALA A 171 -7.47 -10.69 16.53
C ALA A 171 -8.92 -10.35 16.91
N ARG A 172 -9.07 -9.56 17.96
CA ARG A 172 -10.35 -8.95 18.33
C ARG A 172 -10.49 -7.62 17.59
N PRO A 173 -11.54 -7.42 16.77
CA PRO A 173 -11.83 -6.13 16.15
C PRO A 173 -12.21 -5.05 17.16
N ASP A 174 -11.82 -3.81 16.91
CA ASP A 174 -12.19 -2.66 17.74
C ASP A 174 -13.66 -2.26 17.58
N ALA A 175 -14.24 -2.47 16.38
CA ALA A 175 -15.67 -2.36 16.13
C ALA A 175 -16.52 -3.38 16.93
N GLY A 176 -15.87 -4.38 17.54
CA GLY A 176 -16.53 -5.51 18.20
C GLY A 176 -16.99 -6.58 17.22
N GLY A 177 -17.42 -7.72 17.76
CA GLY A 177 -17.76 -8.92 17.00
C GLY A 177 -17.13 -10.17 17.59
N GLU A 178 -17.00 -11.21 16.76
CA GLU A 178 -16.24 -12.42 17.07
C GLU A 178 -14.74 -12.21 16.78
N ASP A 179 -13.88 -13.03 17.41
CA ASP A 179 -12.43 -13.00 17.16
C ASP A 179 -12.12 -13.48 15.73
N VAL A 180 -11.48 -12.64 14.93
CA VAL A 180 -11.18 -12.87 13.52
C VAL A 180 -9.88 -13.69 13.38
N PHE A 181 -9.88 -14.69 12.50
CA PHE A 181 -8.72 -15.55 12.27
C PHE A 181 -7.63 -14.83 11.47
N VAL A 182 -6.38 -14.86 11.98
CA VAL A 182 -5.20 -14.21 11.37
C VAL A 182 -4.14 -15.26 11.01
N HIS A 183 -3.61 -15.22 9.80
CA HIS A 183 -2.52 -16.11 9.37
C HIS A 183 -1.25 -15.30 9.07
N ALA A 184 -0.07 -15.80 9.50
CA ALA A 184 1.24 -15.23 9.18
C ALA A 184 1.51 -15.04 7.67
N LYS A 185 0.72 -15.68 6.80
CA LYS A 185 0.80 -15.54 5.33
C LYS A 185 -0.04 -14.39 4.76
N THR A 186 -0.97 -13.84 5.54
CA THR A 186 -1.74 -12.64 5.17
C THR A 186 -1.06 -11.34 5.61
N LEU A 187 0.10 -11.44 6.27
CA LEU A 187 0.93 -10.30 6.67
C LEU A 187 1.67 -9.69 5.47
N ILE A 188 1.52 -8.38 5.30
CA ILE A 188 2.26 -7.62 4.30
C ILE A 188 3.60 -7.16 4.90
N GLY A 189 4.64 -7.99 4.72
CA GLY A 189 6.03 -7.65 5.04
C GLY A 189 6.72 -8.62 6.01
N THR A 190 8.01 -8.36 6.29
CA THR A 190 8.88 -9.23 7.11
C THR A 190 8.68 -9.04 8.63
N VAL A 191 7.43 -8.86 9.07
CA VAL A 191 7.07 -8.50 10.45
C VAL A 191 6.43 -9.69 11.15
N SER A 192 6.91 -10.03 12.35
CA SER A 192 6.29 -11.04 13.21
C SER A 192 5.22 -10.42 14.11
N LEU A 193 4.04 -11.02 14.19
CA LEU A 193 3.01 -10.67 15.18
C LEU A 193 3.28 -11.34 16.53
N ALA A 194 2.83 -10.68 17.60
CA ALA A 194 2.74 -11.19 18.96
C ALA A 194 1.39 -10.84 19.60
N GLU A 195 1.07 -11.48 20.73
CA GLU A 195 -0.08 -11.12 21.56
C GLU A 195 0.00 -9.66 22.04
N GLY A 196 -1.11 -8.93 21.91
CA GLY A 196 -1.19 -7.49 22.22
C GLY A 196 -0.77 -6.54 21.09
N ASP A 197 -0.31 -7.05 19.94
CA ASP A 197 -0.02 -6.20 18.77
C ASP A 197 -1.31 -5.66 18.14
N ARG A 198 -1.24 -4.40 17.66
CA ARG A 198 -2.31 -3.68 16.97
C ARG A 198 -2.13 -3.84 15.46
N ILE A 199 -3.13 -4.41 14.81
CA ILE A 199 -3.13 -4.65 13.36
C ILE A 199 -4.29 -3.93 12.67
N SER A 200 -4.07 -3.57 11.41
CA SER A 200 -5.11 -3.18 10.46
C SER A 200 -5.29 -4.31 9.47
N PHE A 201 -6.53 -4.65 9.14
CA PHE A 201 -6.92 -5.70 8.22
C PHE A 201 -8.30 -5.42 7.63
N THR A 202 -8.71 -6.22 6.66
CA THR A 202 -10.10 -6.28 6.17
C THR A 202 -10.69 -7.65 6.51
N VAL A 203 -12.01 -7.75 6.68
CA VAL A 203 -12.67 -9.04 7.00
C VAL A 203 -13.28 -9.67 5.76
N ALA A 204 -12.97 -10.94 5.53
CA ALA A 204 -13.66 -11.79 4.56
C ALA A 204 -14.38 -12.95 5.28
N GLU A 205 -15.61 -13.27 4.86
CA GLU A 205 -16.28 -14.50 5.26
C GLU A 205 -15.63 -15.72 4.59
N SER A 206 -15.56 -16.85 5.32
CA SER A 206 -15.01 -18.11 4.81
C SER A 206 -15.74 -19.32 5.36
N ASP A 207 -15.49 -20.50 4.78
CA ASP A 207 -15.95 -21.82 5.28
C ASP A 207 -15.53 -22.12 6.74
N ARG A 208 -14.71 -21.27 7.37
CA ARG A 208 -14.23 -21.38 8.76
C ARG A 208 -14.56 -20.16 9.63
N GLY A 209 -15.44 -19.27 9.18
CA GLY A 209 -15.78 -18.02 9.85
C GLY A 209 -14.97 -16.81 9.36
N PRO A 210 -15.00 -15.68 10.09
CA PRO A 210 -14.33 -14.44 9.71
C PRO A 210 -12.80 -14.61 9.63
N GLN A 211 -12.20 -14.21 8.51
CA GLN A 211 -10.75 -14.24 8.27
C GLN A 211 -10.22 -12.85 7.93
N ALA A 212 -9.06 -12.50 8.49
CA ALA A 212 -8.37 -11.25 8.23
C ALA A 212 -7.56 -11.31 6.93
N HIS A 213 -7.73 -10.30 6.09
CA HIS A 213 -7.00 -10.08 4.83
C HIS A 213 -6.20 -8.78 4.88
N ASP A 214 -5.21 -8.65 3.97
CA ASP A 214 -4.31 -7.49 3.84
C ASP A 214 -3.68 -6.98 5.15
N VAL A 215 -3.32 -7.92 6.04
CA VAL A 215 -2.95 -7.67 7.43
C VAL A 215 -1.64 -6.89 7.55
N ARG A 216 -1.66 -5.82 8.34
CA ARG A 216 -0.51 -4.93 8.59
C ARG A 216 -0.37 -4.63 10.08
N LEU A 217 0.85 -4.66 10.61
CA LEU A 217 1.14 -4.16 11.94
C LEU A 217 1.09 -2.63 11.95
N VAL A 218 0.21 -2.05 12.77
CA VAL A 218 0.08 -0.60 12.98
C VAL A 218 0.87 -0.16 14.22
N GLY A 219 0.91 -0.99 15.26
CA GLY A 219 1.71 -0.73 16.46
C GLY A 219 1.89 -1.98 17.31
N GLY A 220 3.13 -2.27 17.69
CA GLY A 220 3.46 -3.44 18.53
C GLY A 220 4.57 -3.11 19.52
N GLN A 221 4.76 -3.96 20.53
CA GLN A 221 5.89 -3.78 21.47
C GLN A 221 7.21 -4.01 20.75
N ALA A 222 7.92 -2.93 20.41
CA ALA A 222 9.19 -2.96 19.69
C ALA A 222 10.28 -3.73 20.45
N ARG A 223 10.37 -5.05 20.24
CA ARG A 223 11.41 -5.91 20.80
C ARG A 223 12.55 -6.05 19.80
N ARG A 224 13.70 -5.47 20.18
CA ARG A 224 14.97 -5.52 19.45
C ARG A 224 15.37 -7.00 19.24
N GLY A 225 15.32 -7.48 18.00
CA GLY A 225 15.65 -8.86 17.68
C GLY A 225 17.09 -9.22 18.04
N ALA A 226 17.27 -10.29 18.83
CA ALA A 226 18.58 -10.92 19.04
C ALA A 226 18.90 -11.84 17.83
N PRO A 227 20.12 -11.85 17.27
CA PRO A 227 20.42 -12.63 16.07
C PRO A 227 20.36 -14.14 16.30
N ALA A 228 19.88 -14.88 15.29
CA ALA A 228 19.93 -16.34 15.26
C ALA A 228 21.38 -16.85 15.09
N GLY A 229 22.06 -17.13 16.21
CA GLY A 229 23.42 -17.67 16.21
C GLY A 229 23.49 -19.12 15.73
N ARG A 230 24.06 -19.36 14.54
CA ARG A 230 24.43 -20.72 14.10
C ARG A 230 25.70 -21.17 14.82
N GLY A 231 25.65 -22.33 15.48
CA GLY A 231 26.81 -23.00 16.08
C GLY A 231 26.57 -24.50 16.23
N ALA A 232 27.52 -25.31 15.77
CA ALA A 232 27.48 -26.78 15.76
C ALA A 232 28.86 -27.32 16.21
N PRO A 233 29.08 -28.65 16.33
CA PRO A 233 28.27 -29.65 17.04
C PRO A 233 29.11 -30.53 18.01
N ALA A 234 28.51 -30.97 19.12
CA ALA A 234 28.99 -32.07 19.98
C ALA A 234 27.83 -32.55 20.89
N GLY A 235 27.82 -33.76 21.49
CA GLY A 235 28.73 -34.90 21.31
C GLY A 235 28.87 -35.76 22.58
N ARG A 236 28.17 -36.92 22.63
CA ARG A 236 28.18 -37.97 23.69
C ARG A 236 27.43 -37.63 24.99
N GLY A 237 26.71 -38.61 25.55
CA GLY A 237 26.04 -38.51 26.85
C GLY A 237 24.86 -39.48 27.06
N ALA A 238 25.14 -40.77 27.30
CA ALA A 238 24.16 -41.75 27.79
C ALA A 238 24.51 -42.12 29.25
N PRO A 239 23.57 -42.63 30.08
CA PRO A 239 23.32 -44.08 30.03
C PRO A 239 21.90 -44.59 30.40
N ALA A 240 21.62 -45.82 29.93
CA ALA A 240 20.87 -46.91 30.58
C ALA A 240 19.47 -46.69 31.21
N GLY A 241 18.45 -47.25 30.55
CA GLY A 241 17.22 -47.82 31.15
C GLY A 241 16.92 -49.18 30.52
N ARG A 242 16.37 -50.15 31.28
CA ARG A 242 16.18 -51.55 30.83
C ARG A 242 14.70 -51.90 30.59
N GLY A 243 14.37 -52.67 29.56
CA GLY A 243 13.05 -53.29 29.40
C GLY A 243 12.78 -53.94 28.03
N ALA A 244 12.61 -55.26 28.01
CA ALA A 244 12.19 -56.12 26.87
C ALA A 244 11.73 -57.49 27.45
N PRO A 245 11.13 -58.44 26.70
CA PRO A 245 10.70 -58.47 25.28
C PRO A 245 9.14 -58.58 25.20
N ALA A 246 8.39 -59.19 24.25
CA ALA A 246 8.66 -60.02 23.06
C ALA A 246 7.47 -60.06 22.08
N ALA A 247 7.74 -60.44 20.80
CA ALA A 247 6.82 -60.97 19.78
C ALA A 247 5.65 -60.08 19.26
N GLY A 248 5.19 -60.23 18.00
CA GLY A 248 5.73 -61.04 16.90
C GLY A 248 4.85 -61.08 15.63
N ARG A 249 5.43 -61.55 14.52
CA ARG A 249 4.83 -62.09 13.25
C ARG A 249 3.45 -61.56 12.78
N GLY A 250 3.38 -60.97 11.57
CA GLY A 250 2.13 -60.96 10.80
C GLY A 250 2.07 -60.07 9.55
N ALA A 251 1.82 -60.68 8.39
CA ALA A 251 1.34 -60.09 7.12
C ALA A 251 0.78 -61.24 6.25
N PRO A 252 -0.01 -61.04 5.17
CA PRO A 252 -0.49 -59.78 4.57
C PRO A 252 -2.03 -59.76 4.29
N ALA A 253 -2.47 -58.84 3.42
CA ALA A 253 -3.79 -58.74 2.76
C ALA A 253 -5.01 -58.33 3.63
N GLY A 254 -6.04 -57.65 3.10
CA GLY A 254 -6.18 -57.09 1.75
C GLY A 254 -7.62 -56.62 1.44
N ARG A 255 -7.87 -56.21 0.17
CA ARG A 255 -9.10 -55.58 -0.38
C ARG A 255 -9.26 -54.10 0.02
N GLY A 256 -9.72 -53.28 -0.94
CA GLY A 256 -9.86 -51.82 -0.78
C GLY A 256 -11.29 -51.32 -0.99
N ARG A 257 -11.44 -50.00 -1.04
CA ARG A 257 -12.65 -49.29 -1.49
C ARG A 257 -12.28 -48.26 -2.56
N THR A 258 -13.22 -47.98 -3.45
CA THR A 258 -13.09 -47.02 -4.54
C THR A 258 -13.53 -45.63 -4.10
N GLU A 259 -12.61 -44.68 -4.02
CA GLU A 259 -12.90 -43.25 -3.87
C GLU A 259 -11.87 -42.44 -4.69
N ARG A 260 -12.34 -41.41 -5.40
CA ARG A 260 -11.50 -40.39 -6.06
C ARG A 260 -11.42 -39.16 -5.15
N PRO A 261 -10.23 -38.75 -4.69
CA PRO A 261 -9.93 -37.36 -4.41
C PRO A 261 -9.07 -36.72 -5.51
N ARG A 262 -9.14 -35.39 -5.61
CA ARG A 262 -8.35 -34.59 -6.55
C ARG A 262 -6.86 -34.65 -6.17
N GLY A 263 -6.00 -35.06 -7.10
CA GLY A 263 -4.55 -35.05 -6.89
C GLY A 263 -3.96 -33.68 -7.22
N SER A 264 -3.77 -32.83 -6.20
CA SER A 264 -2.93 -31.63 -6.30
C SER A 264 -1.45 -32.04 -6.34
N GLY A 265 -1.01 -32.56 -7.49
CA GLY A 265 0.36 -32.99 -7.70
C GLY A 265 1.27 -31.79 -7.88
N ALA A 266 1.97 -31.36 -6.82
CA ALA A 266 3.12 -30.48 -6.98
C ALA A 266 4.15 -31.21 -7.87
N PRO A 267 4.69 -30.55 -8.93
CA PRO A 267 5.62 -31.20 -9.83
C PRO A 267 6.88 -31.68 -9.09
N VAL A 268 7.49 -32.73 -9.63
CA VAL A 268 8.67 -33.39 -9.04
C VAL A 268 9.85 -32.39 -8.98
N ARG A 269 10.81 -32.63 -8.07
CA ARG A 269 12.03 -31.80 -7.86
C ARG A 269 13.04 -31.88 -9.02
N GLY A 270 12.57 -31.82 -10.26
CA GLY A 270 13.31 -32.18 -11.46
C GLY A 270 12.35 -32.75 -12.50
N GLY A 271 12.46 -32.30 -13.75
CA GLY A 271 11.62 -32.77 -14.85
C GLY A 271 12.16 -32.38 -16.22
N THR A 272 11.51 -32.91 -17.25
CA THR A 272 11.66 -32.46 -18.64
C THR A 272 10.39 -31.76 -19.10
N GLY A 273 10.52 -30.86 -20.06
CA GLY A 273 9.40 -30.12 -20.61
C GLY A 273 9.73 -29.47 -21.94
N THR A 274 8.78 -28.68 -22.42
CA THR A 274 8.90 -27.95 -23.70
C THR A 274 8.69 -26.47 -23.45
N VAL A 275 9.54 -25.62 -24.04
CA VAL A 275 9.41 -24.16 -23.94
C VAL A 275 8.16 -23.72 -24.69
N ALA A 276 7.14 -23.28 -23.96
CA ALA A 276 5.82 -22.90 -24.50
C ALA A 276 5.78 -21.45 -25.02
N ARG A 277 6.69 -20.60 -24.53
CA ARG A 277 7.02 -19.28 -25.06
C ARG A 277 8.31 -18.78 -24.43
N TYR A 278 9.14 -18.07 -25.18
CA TYR A 278 10.29 -17.35 -24.63
C TYR A 278 10.47 -16.00 -25.34
N ASP A 279 10.77 -14.97 -24.56
CA ASP A 279 11.06 -13.60 -25.01
C ASP A 279 12.54 -13.32 -24.72
N ALA A 280 13.37 -13.36 -25.77
CA ALA A 280 14.81 -13.17 -25.66
C ALA A 280 15.22 -11.71 -25.40
N GLU A 281 14.40 -10.72 -25.80
CA GLU A 281 14.66 -9.31 -25.52
C GLU A 281 14.40 -8.97 -24.04
N ARG A 282 13.40 -9.64 -23.43
CA ARG A 282 13.07 -9.49 -22.01
C ARG A 282 13.70 -10.53 -21.10
N GLY A 283 14.32 -11.56 -21.66
CA GLY A 283 15.04 -12.61 -20.94
C GLY A 283 14.16 -13.53 -20.08
N PHE A 284 12.90 -13.78 -20.46
CA PHE A 284 12.02 -14.69 -19.72
C PHE A 284 11.04 -15.46 -20.60
N GLY A 285 10.49 -16.55 -20.06
CA GLY A 285 9.54 -17.41 -20.75
C GLY A 285 8.80 -18.37 -19.82
N PHE A 286 8.17 -19.38 -20.43
CA PHE A 286 7.42 -20.43 -19.75
C PHE A 286 7.73 -21.80 -20.34
N ILE A 287 7.80 -22.82 -19.48
CA ILE A 287 8.06 -24.23 -19.83
C ILE A 287 6.86 -25.06 -19.38
N THR A 288 6.24 -25.80 -20.29
CA THR A 288 5.20 -26.77 -19.96
C THR A 288 5.83 -28.10 -19.52
N PRO A 289 5.54 -28.62 -18.32
CA PRO A 289 6.04 -29.91 -17.84
C PRO A 289 5.54 -31.11 -18.66
N ASP A 290 6.43 -32.03 -19.05
CA ASP A 290 6.04 -33.33 -19.65
C ASP A 290 5.23 -34.19 -18.68
N ALA A 291 5.46 -34.01 -17.36
CA ALA A 291 4.73 -34.69 -16.29
C ALA A 291 3.31 -34.14 -16.06
N GLY A 292 2.94 -33.04 -16.74
CA GLY A 292 1.75 -32.25 -16.44
C GLY A 292 1.90 -31.38 -15.19
N GLY A 293 1.01 -30.39 -15.08
CA GLY A 293 1.05 -29.34 -14.06
C GLY A 293 0.82 -27.96 -14.70
N ASP A 294 0.96 -26.91 -13.91
CA ASP A 294 0.95 -25.53 -14.39
C ASP A 294 2.28 -25.19 -15.10
N ASP A 295 2.26 -24.24 -16.04
CA ASP A 295 3.46 -23.79 -16.75
C ASP A 295 4.47 -23.12 -15.80
N LEU A 296 5.74 -23.50 -15.93
CA LEU A 296 6.83 -23.03 -15.09
C LEU A 296 7.48 -21.79 -15.70
N PHE A 297 7.47 -20.68 -14.97
CA PHE A 297 8.20 -19.47 -15.37
C PHE A 297 9.71 -19.73 -15.36
N VAL A 298 10.40 -19.31 -16.43
CA VAL A 298 11.87 -19.37 -16.59
C VAL A 298 12.44 -17.98 -16.88
N HIS A 299 13.63 -17.71 -16.37
CA HIS A 299 14.39 -16.48 -16.63
C HIS A 299 15.79 -16.82 -17.16
N VAL A 300 16.33 -15.99 -18.05
CA VAL A 300 17.61 -16.24 -18.75
C VAL A 300 18.76 -16.54 -17.79
N SER A 301 18.77 -15.95 -16.58
CA SER A 301 19.81 -16.17 -15.56
C SER A 301 19.88 -17.59 -14.98
N VAL A 302 18.86 -18.43 -15.19
CA VAL A 302 18.87 -19.85 -14.77
C VAL A 302 19.08 -20.82 -15.94
N VAL A 303 19.10 -20.33 -17.19
CA VAL A 303 19.39 -21.13 -18.39
C VAL A 303 20.89 -21.43 -18.46
N ARG A 304 21.24 -22.63 -18.95
CA ARG A 304 22.60 -23.15 -19.09
C ARG A 304 22.70 -23.98 -20.37
N GLY A 305 23.86 -23.94 -21.01
CA GLY A 305 24.18 -24.76 -22.19
C GLY A 305 23.90 -24.12 -23.55
N SER A 306 23.19 -22.98 -23.60
CA SER A 306 22.96 -22.20 -24.81
C SER A 306 23.40 -20.74 -24.65
N ASP A 307 24.25 -20.27 -25.56
CA ASP A 307 24.72 -18.87 -25.58
C ASP A 307 23.65 -17.91 -26.17
N ASP A 308 22.77 -18.42 -27.04
CA ASP A 308 21.70 -17.66 -27.71
C ASP A 308 20.35 -17.66 -26.95
N GLY A 309 20.24 -18.33 -25.80
CA GLY A 309 19.02 -18.41 -24.99
C GLY A 309 18.15 -19.65 -25.26
N LEU A 310 16.82 -19.48 -25.29
CA LEU A 310 15.84 -20.54 -25.57
C LEU A 310 14.86 -20.09 -26.66
N TYR A 311 14.30 -21.03 -27.41
CA TYR A 311 13.28 -20.80 -28.43
C TYR A 311 11.97 -21.53 -28.13
N GLU A 312 10.86 -21.05 -28.69
CA GLU A 312 9.55 -21.71 -28.55
C GLU A 312 9.59 -23.09 -29.25
N GLY A 313 9.23 -24.14 -28.51
CA GLY A 313 9.35 -25.54 -28.94
C GLY A 313 10.61 -26.28 -28.45
N ASP A 314 11.58 -25.58 -27.83
CA ASP A 314 12.80 -26.22 -27.32
C ASP A 314 12.50 -27.25 -26.22
N ARG A 315 13.27 -28.34 -26.22
CA ARG A 315 13.22 -29.40 -25.21
C ARG A 315 14.24 -29.11 -24.11
N VAL A 316 13.79 -29.10 -22.86
CA VAL A 316 14.63 -28.71 -21.72
C VAL A 316 14.48 -29.66 -20.53
N THR A 317 15.55 -29.80 -19.76
CA THR A 317 15.50 -30.23 -18.35
C THR A 317 15.42 -29.02 -17.44
N TYR A 318 14.84 -29.17 -16.25
CA TYR A 318 14.78 -28.15 -15.22
C TYR A 318 14.61 -28.77 -13.83
N GLU A 319 14.97 -28.04 -12.77
CA GLU A 319 14.43 -28.25 -11.42
C GLU A 319 13.28 -27.28 -11.11
N VAL A 320 12.41 -27.63 -10.16
CA VAL A 320 11.33 -26.75 -9.70
C VAL A 320 11.69 -26.12 -8.36
N ARG A 321 11.75 -24.78 -8.34
CA ARG A 321 11.87 -23.97 -7.13
C ARG A 321 10.51 -23.33 -6.82
N GLN A 322 10.06 -23.39 -5.56
CA GLN A 322 8.95 -22.53 -5.12
C GLN A 322 9.46 -21.11 -4.86
N SER A 323 8.73 -20.12 -5.39
CA SER A 323 8.96 -18.69 -5.20
C SER A 323 7.70 -18.01 -4.69
N ASP A 324 7.82 -16.76 -4.25
CA ASP A 324 6.69 -15.92 -3.86
C ASP A 324 5.73 -15.59 -5.03
N ARG A 325 6.11 -15.94 -6.27
CA ARG A 325 5.31 -15.85 -7.49
C ARG A 325 4.84 -17.22 -8.03
N GLY A 326 4.90 -18.27 -7.21
CA GLY A 326 4.53 -19.64 -7.59
C GLY A 326 5.73 -20.52 -8.00
N PRO A 327 5.48 -21.67 -8.65
CA PRO A 327 6.54 -22.58 -9.07
C PRO A 327 7.31 -22.01 -10.27
N GLN A 328 8.64 -22.01 -10.18
CA GLN A 328 9.54 -21.52 -11.21
C GLN A 328 10.54 -22.62 -11.61
N ALA A 329 10.95 -22.60 -12.87
CA ALA A 329 12.06 -23.40 -13.33
C ALA A 329 13.38 -22.79 -12.84
N ASP A 330 14.27 -23.64 -12.31
CA ASP A 330 15.62 -23.32 -11.84
C ASP A 330 16.60 -24.35 -12.45
N ARG A 331 17.84 -23.93 -12.73
CA ARG A 331 18.85 -24.71 -13.49
C ARG A 331 18.24 -25.40 -14.72
N VAL A 332 17.91 -24.59 -15.73
CA VAL A 332 17.32 -25.05 -16.99
C VAL A 332 18.42 -25.36 -17.99
N GLU A 333 18.42 -26.56 -18.57
CA GLU A 333 19.42 -27.04 -19.53
C GLU A 333 18.72 -27.58 -20.79
N LEU A 334 19.22 -27.21 -21.98
CA LEU A 334 18.72 -27.68 -23.28
C LEU A 334 19.07 -29.18 -23.50
N LEU A 335 18.17 -29.92 -24.19
CA LEU A 335 18.29 -31.37 -24.49
C LEU A 335 18.70 -31.66 -25.94
#